data_AF-A0A7S0ZR80-F1
#
_entry.id   AF-A0A7S0ZR80-F1
#
_cell.length_a   1.000
_cell.length_b   1.000
_cell.length_c   1.000
_cell.angle_alpha   90.00
_cell.angle_beta   90.00
_cell.angle_gamma   90.00
#
_symmetry.space_group_name_H-M   'P 1'
#
loop_
_entity.id
_entity.type
_entity.pdbx_description
1 polymer ?
#
loop_
_entity_poly.entity_id
_entity_poly.type
_entity_poly.pdbx_seq_one_letter_code
_entity_poly.pdbx_strand_id
1 'polypeptide(L)'
;VALWSHWHHVGQAQVGPASEVLTLDVAAVMQCVDKGGDLTNFFHQYSLAFHKRLVSAVPPAAAFPNDLLVPFTDFGEIVLSIGPSEQKFVGTKALENLEQRSFVWTGMTTHAIQ
;
A
#
# COMPACT_ATOMS: atom_id res chain seq x y z
N VAL A 1 -19.31 -0.32 -0.96
CA VAL A 1 -18.71 0.84 -0.25
C VAL A 1 -17.30 0.44 0.14
N ALA A 2 -16.29 1.02 -0.49
CA ALA A 2 -14.89 0.80 -0.13
C ALA A 2 -14.38 2.04 0.63
N LEU A 3 -13.73 1.94 1.79
CA LEU A 3 -14.33 1.55 3.07
C LEU A 3 -13.99 2.61 4.16
N TRP A 4 -13.53 3.82 3.79
CA TRP A 4 -12.80 4.69 4.73
C TRP A 4 -13.16 6.18 4.67
N SER A 5 -13.85 6.66 3.62
CA SER A 5 -14.44 8.01 3.56
C SER A 5 -15.43 8.14 2.40
N HIS A 6 -16.41 9.04 2.56
CA HIS A 6 -17.30 9.44 1.48
C HIS A 6 -16.79 10.75 0.89
N TRP A 7 -16.18 10.65 -0.30
CA TRP A 7 -15.66 11.81 -1.00
C TRP A 7 -16.77 12.48 -1.79
N HIS A 8 -17.00 13.76 -1.53
CA HIS A 8 -17.82 14.60 -2.39
C HIS A 8 -16.89 15.39 -3.31
N HIS A 9 -16.77 14.94 -4.56
CA HIS A 9 -15.98 15.64 -5.56
C HIS A 9 -16.63 17.00 -5.86
N VAL A 10 -15.85 18.08 -5.74
CA VAL A 10 -16.24 19.46 -6.07
C VAL A 10 -15.42 19.92 -7.27
N GLY A 11 -15.78 19.45 -8.47
CA GLY A 11 -15.07 19.83 -9.70
C GLY A 11 -15.28 18.87 -10.87
N GLN A 12 -14.35 18.92 -11.83
CA GLN A 12 -14.17 17.92 -12.87
C GLN A 12 -12.82 17.20 -12.65
N ALA A 13 -12.85 15.89 -12.42
CA ALA A 13 -11.68 15.05 -12.50
C ALA A 13 -11.41 14.69 -13.97
N GLN A 14 -10.26 15.11 -14.50
CA GLN A 14 -9.80 14.73 -15.83
C GLN A 14 -8.68 13.70 -15.70
N VAL A 15 -8.79 12.62 -16.46
CA VAL A 15 -7.78 11.56 -16.53
C VAL A 15 -6.85 11.85 -17.71
N GLY A 16 -5.54 11.72 -17.49
CA GLY A 16 -4.55 11.86 -18.55
C GLY A 16 -4.57 10.67 -19.52
N PRO A 17 -3.90 10.75 -20.68
CA PRO A 17 -3.99 9.74 -21.74
C PRO A 17 -3.45 8.34 -21.37
N ALA A 18 -2.80 8.17 -20.21
CA ALA A 18 -2.33 6.89 -19.70
C ALA A 18 -2.86 6.67 -18.27
N SER A 19 -4.13 6.34 -18.14
CA SER A 19 -4.72 5.98 -16.86
C SER A 19 -5.56 4.71 -17.00
N GLU A 20 -5.49 3.87 -15.97
CA GLU A 20 -6.26 2.64 -15.89
C GLU A 20 -7.33 2.78 -14.80
N VAL A 21 -8.51 2.23 -15.07
CA VAL A 21 -9.59 2.20 -14.08
C VAL A 21 -9.54 0.85 -13.37
N LEU A 22 -9.25 0.87 -12.07
CA LEU A 22 -9.29 -0.32 -11.23
C LEU A 22 -10.65 -0.40 -10.51
N THR A 23 -11.39 -1.48 -10.75
CA THR A 23 -12.59 -1.82 -9.96
C THR A 23 -12.26 -3.00 -9.04
N LEU A 24 -12.59 -2.87 -7.76
CA LEU A 24 -12.35 -3.91 -6.75
C LEU A 24 -13.69 -4.38 -6.16
N ASP A 25 -13.89 -5.69 -6.14
CA ASP A 25 -14.91 -6.31 -5.30
C ASP A 25 -14.40 -6.37 -3.87
N VAL A 26 -14.90 -5.46 -3.02
CA VAL A 26 -14.48 -5.35 -1.62
C VAL A 26 -14.77 -6.66 -0.86
N ALA A 27 -15.88 -7.33 -1.15
CA ALA A 27 -16.22 -8.57 -0.44
C ALA A 27 -15.22 -9.68 -0.80
N ALA A 28 -14.87 -9.82 -2.08
CA ALA A 28 -13.86 -10.77 -2.52
C ALA A 28 -12.46 -10.44 -1.96
N VAL A 29 -12.10 -9.16 -1.88
CA VAL A 29 -10.83 -8.73 -1.25
C VAL A 29 -10.80 -9.13 0.22
N MET A 30 -11.86 -8.84 0.98
CA MET A 30 -11.92 -9.20 2.40
C MET A 30 -11.83 -10.72 2.61
N GLN A 31 -12.52 -11.52 1.79
CA GLN A 31 -12.39 -12.98 1.82
C GLN A 31 -10.97 -13.48 1.56
N CYS A 32 -10.18 -12.77 0.75
CA CYS A 32 -8.77 -13.11 0.53
C CYS A 32 -7.89 -12.71 1.72
N VAL A 33 -8.16 -11.55 2.33
CA VAL A 33 -7.46 -11.06 3.52
C VAL A 33 -7.66 -12.00 4.71
N ASP A 34 -8.90 -12.44 4.93
CA ASP A 34 -9.30 -13.27 6.07
C ASP A 34 -8.67 -14.69 6.05
N LYS A 35 -8.06 -15.11 4.94
CA LYS A 35 -7.38 -16.41 4.82
C LYS A 35 -6.06 -16.48 5.60
N GLY A 36 -5.47 -15.34 5.96
CA GLY A 36 -4.18 -15.29 6.65
C GLY A 36 -4.21 -14.32 7.82
N GLY A 37 -3.89 -14.81 9.03
CA GLY A 37 -3.88 -13.99 10.24
C GLY A 37 -2.93 -12.79 10.14
N ASP A 38 -1.73 -12.98 9.60
CA ASP A 38 -0.75 -11.90 9.41
C ASP A 38 -1.25 -10.86 8.40
N LEU A 39 -1.87 -11.30 7.30
CA LEU A 39 -2.42 -10.40 6.28
C LEU A 39 -3.61 -9.62 6.82
N THR A 40 -4.49 -10.27 7.58
CA THR A 40 -5.63 -9.63 8.26
C THR A 40 -5.15 -8.55 9.23
N ASN A 41 -4.17 -8.89 10.07
CA ASN A 41 -3.62 -7.95 11.03
C ASN A 41 -2.89 -6.79 10.34
N PHE A 42 -2.08 -7.06 9.30
CA PHE A 42 -1.46 -6.01 8.49
C PHE A 42 -2.51 -5.08 7.88
N PHE A 43 -3.55 -5.65 7.24
CA PHE A 43 -4.63 -4.87 6.66
C PHE A 43 -5.28 -3.96 7.68
N HIS A 44 -5.60 -4.48 8.87
CA HIS A 44 -6.21 -3.74 9.96
C HIS A 44 -5.31 -2.60 10.50
N GLN A 45 -4.01 -2.85 10.71
CA GLN A 45 -3.10 -1.81 11.20
C GLN A 45 -2.85 -0.72 10.16
N TYR A 46 -2.64 -1.10 8.89
CA TYR A 46 -2.45 -0.16 7.78
C TYR A 46 -3.66 0.77 7.64
N SER A 47 -4.83 0.14 7.62
CA SER A 47 -6.15 0.74 7.68
C SER A 47 -6.23 1.80 8.80
N LEU A 48 -6.07 1.41 10.07
CA LEU A 48 -6.11 2.34 11.21
C LEU A 48 -5.12 3.51 11.07
N ALA A 49 -3.91 3.24 10.58
CA ALA A 49 -2.88 4.27 10.38
C ALA A 49 -3.26 5.27 9.28
N PHE A 50 -3.92 4.82 8.21
CA PHE A 50 -4.46 5.69 7.16
C PHE A 50 -5.62 6.56 7.69
N HIS A 51 -6.58 5.96 8.41
CA HIS A 51 -7.71 6.72 8.96
C HIS A 51 -7.26 7.82 9.92
N LYS A 52 -6.29 7.53 10.80
CA LYS A 52 -5.74 8.53 11.71
C LYS A 52 -5.21 9.75 10.95
N ARG A 53 -4.46 9.53 9.88
CA ARG A 53 -3.92 10.61 9.03
C ARG A 53 -5.03 11.40 8.37
N LEU A 54 -5.98 10.69 7.79
CA LEU A 54 -7.15 11.27 7.11
C LEU A 54 -7.94 12.22 8.02
N VAL A 55 -8.25 11.81 9.25
CA VAL A 55 -9.01 12.66 10.19
C VAL A 55 -8.17 13.76 10.84
N SER A 56 -6.84 13.58 10.90
CA SER A 56 -5.92 14.59 11.47
C SER A 56 -5.47 15.66 10.48
N ALA A 57 -5.72 15.48 9.18
CA ALA A 57 -5.25 16.37 8.13
C ALA A 57 -6.05 17.69 8.11
N VAL A 58 -5.60 18.65 8.92
CA VAL A 58 -6.24 19.96 9.10
C VAL A 58 -5.18 21.07 9.18
N PRO A 59 -5.40 22.25 8.56
CA PRO A 59 -4.50 23.39 8.70
C PRO A 59 -4.39 23.92 10.14
N PRO A 60 -3.22 24.41 10.57
CA PRO A 60 -2.02 24.68 9.78
C PRO A 60 -1.06 23.48 9.67
N ALA A 61 -1.34 22.37 10.36
CA ALA A 61 -0.42 21.22 10.45
C ALA A 61 -0.33 20.43 9.14
N ALA A 62 -1.43 20.36 8.39
CA ALA A 62 -1.48 19.72 7.08
C ALA A 62 -2.51 20.42 6.17
N ALA A 63 -2.44 20.21 4.86
CA ALA A 63 -3.54 20.57 3.99
C ALA A 63 -4.77 19.70 4.30
N PHE A 64 -5.98 20.22 4.05
CA PHE A 64 -7.16 19.36 4.05
C PHE A 64 -6.99 18.25 2.99
N PRO A 65 -7.39 17.01 3.28
CA PRO A 65 -7.29 15.91 2.34
C PRO A 65 -8.34 16.06 1.23
N ASN A 66 -8.07 15.46 0.07
CA ASN A 66 -9.02 15.35 -1.03
C ASN A 66 -9.07 13.90 -1.57
N ASP A 67 -9.91 13.68 -2.56
CA ASP A 67 -10.15 12.38 -3.18
C ASP A 67 -8.94 11.80 -3.95
N LEU A 68 -7.91 12.62 -4.19
CA LEU A 68 -6.66 12.21 -4.84
C LEU A 68 -5.50 12.04 -3.85
N LEU A 69 -5.48 12.85 -2.79
CA LEU A 69 -4.36 12.95 -1.87
C LEU A 69 -4.81 13.13 -0.42
N VAL A 70 -4.31 12.25 0.43
CA VAL A 70 -4.32 12.42 1.88
C VAL A 70 -2.88 12.71 2.33
N PRO A 71 -2.62 13.78 3.10
CA PRO A 71 -1.26 14.07 3.55
C PRO A 71 -0.65 12.94 4.38
N PHE A 72 0.66 12.71 4.19
CA PHE A 72 1.48 11.73 4.92
C PHE A 72 1.07 10.26 4.72
N THR A 73 0.34 9.93 3.64
CA THR A 73 -0.11 8.56 3.35
C THR A 73 0.71 7.88 2.26
N ASP A 74 1.97 8.27 2.05
CA ASP A 74 2.84 7.44 1.20
C ASP A 74 2.96 6.03 1.81
N PHE A 75 3.12 5.02 0.95
CA PHE A 75 3.21 3.64 1.40
C PHE A 75 4.31 3.45 2.45
N GLY A 76 5.50 4.02 2.21
CA GLY A 76 6.62 3.93 3.14
C GLY A 76 6.31 4.62 4.48
N GLU A 77 5.66 5.78 4.45
CA GLU A 77 5.29 6.52 5.66
C GLU A 77 4.26 5.77 6.51
N ILE A 78 3.27 5.13 5.88
CA ILE A 78 2.29 4.32 6.62
C ILE A 78 2.96 3.09 7.21
N VAL A 79 3.75 2.35 6.42
CA VAL A 79 4.45 1.15 6.89
C VAL A 79 5.41 1.46 8.02
N LEU A 80 6.13 2.59 7.98
CA LEU A 80 7.02 3.00 9.07
C LEU A 80 6.26 3.42 10.34
N SER A 81 4.97 3.76 10.24
CA SER A 81 4.14 4.18 11.37
C SER A 81 3.36 3.05 12.06
N ILE A 82 3.31 1.85 11.45
CA ILE A 82 2.70 0.66 12.06
C ILE A 82 3.75 -0.15 12.83
N GLY A 83 3.31 -1.18 13.55
CA GLY A 83 4.16 -1.94 14.46
C GLY A 83 5.31 -2.71 13.76
N PRO A 84 6.37 -3.09 14.51
CA PRO A 84 7.50 -3.84 13.96
C PRO A 84 7.12 -5.18 13.34
N SER A 85 6.07 -5.83 13.85
CA SER A 85 5.57 -7.10 13.33
C SER A 85 5.05 -6.95 11.89
N GLU A 86 4.28 -5.90 11.63
CA GLU A 86 3.72 -5.60 10.32
C GLU A 86 4.80 -5.14 9.33
N GLN A 87 5.78 -4.35 9.81
CA GLN A 87 6.95 -3.98 9.00
C GLN A 87 7.76 -5.20 8.57
N LYS A 88 8.00 -6.13 9.50
CA LYS A 88 8.66 -7.40 9.21
C LYS A 88 7.87 -8.22 8.19
N PHE A 89 6.55 -8.30 8.35
CA PHE A 89 5.68 -9.01 7.40
C PHE A 89 5.83 -8.47 5.97
N VAL A 90 5.77 -7.15 5.79
CA VAL A 90 6.00 -6.52 4.47
C VAL A 90 7.40 -6.85 3.93
N GLY A 91 8.43 -6.72 4.78
CA GLY A 91 9.81 -7.04 4.39
C GLY A 91 9.99 -8.49 3.95
N THR A 92 9.41 -9.44 4.69
CA THR A 92 9.44 -10.87 4.33
C THR A 92 8.74 -11.11 2.99
N LYS A 93 7.56 -10.51 2.75
CA LYS A 93 6.85 -10.65 1.47
C LYS A 93 7.59 -10.01 0.29
N ALA A 94 8.28 -8.88 0.53
CA ALA A 94 9.13 -8.28 -0.49
C ALA A 94 10.33 -9.18 -0.86
N LEU A 95 10.98 -9.79 0.13
CA LEU A 95 12.09 -10.72 -0.09
C LEU A 95 11.63 -11.99 -0.83
N GLU A 96 10.53 -12.61 -0.40
CA GLU A 96 9.93 -13.76 -1.10
C GLU A 96 9.63 -13.44 -2.57
N ASN A 97 9.11 -12.23 -2.86
CA ASN A 97 8.82 -11.80 -4.22
C ASN A 97 10.09 -11.60 -5.06
N LEU A 98 11.15 -11.05 -4.47
CA LEU A 98 12.44 -10.89 -5.12
C LEU A 98 13.08 -12.25 -5.43
N GLU A 99 13.03 -13.20 -4.51
CA GLU A 99 13.52 -14.57 -4.72
C GLU A 99 12.77 -15.26 -5.86
N GLN A 100 11.43 -15.13 -5.91
CA GLN A 100 10.61 -15.65 -7.01
C GLN A 100 10.96 -15.04 -8.37
N ARG A 101 11.41 -13.78 -8.39
CA ARG A 101 11.88 -13.09 -9.61
C ARG A 101 13.34 -13.41 -9.94
N SER A 102 14.15 -13.82 -8.97
CA SER A 102 15.60 -14.00 -9.07
C SER A 102 16.02 -15.47 -9.27
N PHE A 103 15.39 -16.16 -10.21
CA PHE A 103 15.89 -17.45 -10.71
C PHE A 103 16.31 -17.40 -12.18
N VAL A 104 17.08 -16.37 -12.53
CA VAL A 104 18.08 -16.41 -13.61
C VAL A 104 19.37 -15.77 -13.06
N TRP A 105 19.97 -16.41 -12.05
CA TRP A 105 21.36 -16.13 -11.71
C TRP A 105 22.24 -16.95 -12.66
N THR A 106 22.48 -16.44 -13.87
CA THR A 106 23.62 -16.90 -14.68
C THR A 106 24.87 -16.45 -13.97
N GLY A 107 25.39 -17.31 -13.09
CA GLY A 107 26.59 -17.02 -12.32
C GLY A 107 27.74 -16.54 -13.20
N MET A 108 28.60 -15.71 -12.61
CA MET A 108 29.91 -15.37 -13.16
C MET A 108 30.65 -16.69 -13.43
N THR A 109 30.78 -17.08 -14.70
CA THR A 109 31.59 -18.25 -15.06
C THR A 109 33.04 -17.92 -14.72
N THR A 110 33.64 -18.70 -13.82
CA THR A 110 35.02 -18.55 -13.34
C THR A 110 36.08 -18.91 -14.39
N HIS A 111 35.84 -18.62 -15.66
CA HIS A 111 36.81 -18.81 -16.74
C HIS A 111 37.63 -17.54 -17.07
N ALA A 112 37.51 -16.47 -16.28
CA ALA A 112 38.25 -15.23 -16.49
C ALA A 112 39.48 -15.06 -15.58
N ILE A 113 40.07 -16.16 -15.08
CA ILE A 113 41.40 -16.14 -14.45
C ILE A 113 42.21 -17.33 -14.99
N GLN A 114 42.84 -17.13 -16.14
CA GLN A 114 44.07 -17.82 -16.55
C GLN A 114 45.06 -16.77 -17.03
#